data_AF-A0A2H0HLX6-F1
#
_entry.id   AF-A0A2H0HLX6-F1
#
_cell.length_a   1.000
_cell.length_b   1.000
_cell.length_c   1.000
_cell.angle_alpha   90.00
_cell.angle_beta   90.00
_cell.angle_gamma   90.00
#
_symmetry.space_group_name_H-M   'P 1'
#
loop_
_entity.id
_entity.type
_entity.pdbx_description
1 polymer ?
#
loop_
_entity_poly.entity_id
_entity_poly.type
_entity_poly.pdbx_seq_one_letter_code
_entity_poly.pdbx_strand_id
1 'polypeptide(L)'
;FKLKEGEISNVLETEAGYHIIQMIERKGDYINVRHILLVPKVSPLDLFTAKRELDSIAGLIRSDSITFEKAVEKFSDADNKNSGGILINEYTMGTTFEAEQLDPQVSFTIEKMQVGELSNPVPLKIDKQKDAYRLLKLKSKTQPHKANMLDDYARIQQWALQEKQMKAINKWIDEKAKQTYVRVVDEYKTCPFAHQWEIR
;
A
#
# COMPACT_ATOMS: atom_id res chain seq x y z
N PHE A 1 2.47 20.04 -24.55
CA PHE A 1 2.84 21.32 -23.89
C PHE A 1 3.80 22.11 -24.77
N LYS A 2 3.52 23.41 -25.00
CA LYS A 2 4.22 24.30 -25.97
C LYS A 2 5.02 25.44 -25.30
N LEU A 3 5.40 25.31 -24.03
CA LEU A 3 6.19 26.35 -23.35
C LEU A 3 7.55 26.53 -24.05
N LYS A 4 7.90 27.78 -24.33
CA LYS A 4 9.23 28.17 -24.81
C LYS A 4 10.23 28.17 -23.66
N GLU A 5 11.50 28.12 -23.99
CA GLU A 5 12.59 28.23 -23.00
C GLU A 5 12.46 29.53 -22.19
N GLY A 6 12.54 29.42 -20.86
CA GLY A 6 12.34 30.51 -19.92
C GLY A 6 10.87 30.84 -19.59
N GLU A 7 9.90 30.34 -20.37
CA GLU A 7 8.48 30.61 -20.20
C GLU A 7 7.90 29.92 -18.96
N ILE A 8 7.01 30.63 -18.26
CA ILE A 8 6.27 30.15 -17.09
C ILE A 8 4.85 29.81 -17.52
N SER A 9 4.35 28.65 -17.09
CA SER A 9 2.99 28.22 -17.36
C SER A 9 1.97 29.07 -16.59
N ASN A 10 0.73 29.07 -17.08
CA ASN A 10 -0.42 29.38 -16.22
C ASN A 10 -0.49 28.38 -15.05
N VAL A 11 -1.34 28.67 -14.06
CA VAL A 11 -1.64 27.72 -12.98
C VAL A 11 -2.33 26.49 -13.58
N LEU A 12 -1.78 25.31 -13.32
CA LEU A 12 -2.28 24.03 -13.81
C LEU A 12 -2.79 23.22 -12.61
N GLU A 13 -4.02 22.74 -12.67
CA GLU A 13 -4.57 21.84 -11.66
C GLU A 13 -4.26 20.38 -12.02
N THR A 14 -3.80 19.61 -11.04
CA THR A 14 -3.60 18.17 -11.13
C THR A 14 -4.11 17.50 -9.85
N GLU A 15 -4.12 16.16 -9.80
CA GLU A 15 -4.48 15.40 -8.59
C GLU A 15 -3.61 15.71 -7.37
N ALA A 16 -2.37 16.17 -7.57
CA ALA A 16 -1.45 16.57 -6.51
C ALA A 16 -1.71 18.00 -6.00
N GLY A 17 -2.41 18.82 -6.76
CA GLY A 17 -2.69 20.23 -6.46
C GLY A 17 -2.37 21.16 -7.63
N TYR A 18 -2.07 22.41 -7.32
CA TYR A 18 -1.83 23.45 -8.29
C TYR A 18 -0.34 23.61 -8.60
N HIS A 19 0.00 23.55 -9.88
CA HIS A 19 1.37 23.70 -10.37
C HIS A 19 1.58 25.01 -11.10
N ILE A 20 2.74 25.62 -10.86
CA ILE A 20 3.34 26.61 -11.74
C ILE A 20 4.64 26.00 -12.25
N ILE A 21 4.79 25.87 -13.56
CA ILE A 21 5.93 25.19 -14.20
C ILE A 21 6.72 26.20 -15.01
N GLN A 22 8.04 26.20 -14.86
CA GLN A 22 8.93 26.96 -15.74
C GLN A 22 9.75 26.00 -16.61
N MET A 23 9.77 26.28 -17.92
CA MET A 23 10.64 25.59 -18.87
C MET A 23 12.07 26.12 -18.75
N ILE A 24 13.01 25.25 -18.36
CA ILE A 24 14.44 25.62 -18.24
C ILE A 24 15.12 25.44 -19.60
N GLU A 25 14.99 24.28 -20.22
CA GLU A 25 15.56 23.97 -21.53
C GLU A 25 14.78 22.83 -22.21
N ARG A 26 14.83 22.79 -23.55
CA ARG A 26 14.30 21.68 -24.34
C ARG A 26 15.37 21.20 -25.33
N LYS A 27 15.68 19.91 -25.30
CA LYS A 27 16.61 19.25 -26.22
C LYS A 27 15.91 18.08 -26.90
N GLY A 28 15.39 18.32 -28.11
CA GLY A 28 14.56 17.36 -28.83
C GLY A 28 13.28 17.04 -28.04
N ASP A 29 13.11 15.76 -27.70
CA ASP A 29 11.97 15.25 -26.92
C ASP A 29 12.17 15.37 -25.40
N TYR A 30 13.39 15.67 -24.94
CA TYR A 30 13.66 15.87 -23.52
C TYR A 30 13.40 17.33 -23.12
N ILE A 31 12.73 17.49 -21.98
CA ILE A 31 12.50 18.80 -21.36
C ILE A 31 13.08 18.80 -19.95
N ASN A 32 13.66 19.93 -19.58
CA ASN A 32 14.10 20.22 -18.22
C ASN A 32 13.19 21.32 -17.69
N VAL A 33 12.54 21.06 -16.56
CA VAL A 33 11.58 21.97 -15.94
C VAL A 33 11.81 22.04 -14.45
N ARG A 34 11.45 23.18 -13.86
CA ARG A 34 11.22 23.28 -12.42
C ARG A 34 9.77 23.67 -12.18
N HIS A 35 9.19 23.22 -11.07
CA HIS A 35 7.83 23.57 -10.73
C HIS A 35 7.70 23.97 -9.26
N ILE A 36 6.64 24.73 -8.97
CA ILE A 36 6.12 24.93 -7.62
C ILE A 36 4.81 24.15 -7.56
N LEU A 37 4.68 23.27 -6.58
CA LEU A 37 3.42 22.58 -6.26
C LEU A 37 2.82 23.23 -5.01
N LEU A 38 1.66 23.86 -5.17
CA LEU A 38 0.82 24.31 -4.07
C LEU A 38 -0.28 23.29 -3.84
N VAL A 39 -0.19 22.63 -2.69
CA VAL A 39 -1.15 21.61 -2.27
C VAL A 39 -2.26 22.31 -1.47
N PRO A 40 -3.52 22.32 -1.95
CA PRO A 40 -4.62 22.84 -1.16
C PRO A 40 -4.84 21.94 0.06
N LYS A 41 -4.94 22.56 1.24
CA LYS A 41 -5.35 21.84 2.45
C LYS A 41 -6.86 21.74 2.48
N VAL A 42 -7.39 20.60 2.90
CA VAL A 42 -8.83 20.43 3.12
C VAL A 42 -9.28 21.38 4.23
N SER A 43 -10.37 22.12 4.01
CA SER A 43 -10.85 23.05 5.03
C SER A 43 -11.42 22.28 6.24
N PRO A 44 -11.31 22.81 7.47
CA PRO A 44 -11.93 22.18 8.63
C PRO A 44 -13.45 22.02 8.52
N LEU A 45 -14.12 22.92 7.77
CA LEU A 45 -15.56 22.86 7.52
C LEU A 45 -15.92 21.69 6.60
N ASP A 46 -15.13 21.45 5.56
CA ASP A 46 -15.33 20.32 4.65
C ASP A 46 -15.09 18.99 5.37
N LEU A 47 -14.02 18.91 6.17
CA LEU A 47 -13.75 17.75 7.02
C LEU A 47 -14.90 17.47 8.00
N PHE A 48 -15.46 18.51 8.61
CA PHE A 48 -16.61 18.36 9.49
C PHE A 48 -17.85 17.88 8.74
N THR A 49 -18.08 18.38 7.53
CA THR A 49 -19.19 17.97 6.66
C THR A 49 -19.06 16.51 6.26
N ALA A 50 -17.89 16.11 5.77
CA ALA A 50 -17.57 14.72 5.42
C ALA A 50 -17.74 13.77 6.62
N LYS A 51 -17.31 14.19 7.81
CA LYS A 51 -17.53 13.42 9.04
C LYS A 51 -19.02 13.23 9.33
N ARG A 52 -19.83 14.30 9.25
CA ARG A 52 -21.28 14.23 9.47
C ARG A 52 -22.00 13.35 8.46
N GLU A 53 -21.57 13.37 7.21
CA GLU A 53 -22.10 12.51 6.16
C GLU A 53 -21.80 11.03 6.48
N LEU A 54 -20.56 10.70 6.83
CA LEU A 54 -20.20 9.35 7.27
C LEU A 54 -20.90 8.92 8.55
N ASP A 55 -21.12 9.82 9.51
CA ASP A 55 -21.91 9.54 10.72
C ASP A 55 -23.35 9.14 10.33
N SER A 56 -23.93 9.83 9.33
CA SER A 56 -25.27 9.54 8.82
C SER A 56 -25.32 8.19 8.11
N ILE A 57 -24.32 7.89 7.28
CA ILE A 57 -24.17 6.59 6.59
C ILE A 57 -23.97 5.47 7.61
N ALA A 58 -23.14 5.67 8.64
CA ALA A 58 -22.95 4.71 9.71
C ALA A 58 -24.25 4.43 10.47
N GLY A 59 -25.07 5.46 10.69
CA GLY A 59 -26.42 5.33 11.24
C GLY A 59 -27.30 4.40 10.40
N LEU A 60 -27.34 4.60 9.07
CA LEU A 60 -28.12 3.75 8.16
C LEU A 60 -27.65 2.29 8.14
N ILE A 61 -26.34 2.07 8.26
CA ILE A 61 -25.78 0.71 8.32
C ILE A 61 -26.14 0.04 9.65
N ARG A 62 -26.04 0.77 10.77
CA ARG A 62 -26.36 0.24 12.10
C ARG A 62 -27.86 -0.01 12.31
N SER A 63 -28.72 0.71 11.60
CA SER A 63 -30.17 0.50 11.59
C SER A 63 -30.63 -0.52 10.55
N ASP A 64 -29.71 -1.28 9.95
CA ASP A 64 -29.94 -2.27 8.90
C ASP A 64 -30.71 -1.73 7.67
N SER A 65 -30.72 -0.41 7.48
CA SER A 65 -31.42 0.25 6.36
C SER A 65 -30.64 0.11 5.05
N ILE A 66 -29.32 -0.01 5.13
CA ILE A 66 -28.42 -0.34 4.02
C ILE A 66 -27.31 -1.26 4.51
N THR A 67 -26.88 -2.24 3.71
CA THR A 67 -25.72 -3.07 4.05
C THR A 67 -24.43 -2.27 3.89
N PHE A 68 -23.37 -2.66 4.60
CA PHE A 68 -22.05 -2.04 4.46
C PHE A 68 -21.56 -2.10 3.00
N GLU A 69 -21.76 -3.23 2.34
CA GLU A 69 -21.30 -3.46 0.97
C GLU A 69 -22.02 -2.53 -0.03
N LYS A 70 -23.33 -2.31 0.15
CA LYS A 70 -24.10 -1.33 -0.63
C LYS A 70 -23.70 0.11 -0.32
N ALA A 71 -23.37 0.40 0.95
CA ALA A 71 -22.87 1.72 1.32
C ALA A 71 -21.50 2.01 0.68
N VAL A 72 -20.61 1.01 0.60
CA VAL A 72 -19.34 1.12 -0.13
C VAL A 72 -19.60 1.38 -1.62
N GLU A 73 -20.45 0.59 -2.26
CA GLU A 73 -20.79 0.76 -3.69
C GLU A 73 -21.40 2.14 -3.98
N LYS A 74 -22.17 2.71 -3.05
CA LYS A 74 -22.84 3.99 -3.29
C LYS A 74 -21.99 5.20 -2.93
N PHE A 75 -21.23 5.14 -1.83
CA PHE A 75 -20.63 6.32 -1.21
C PHE A 75 -19.10 6.26 -1.10
N SER A 76 -18.46 5.13 -1.39
CA SER A 76 -17.00 5.06 -1.33
C SER A 76 -16.34 5.72 -2.54
N ASP A 77 -15.29 6.48 -2.26
CA ASP A 77 -14.38 7.08 -3.24
C ASP A 77 -13.05 6.30 -3.35
N ALA A 78 -12.93 5.14 -2.68
CA ALA A 78 -11.70 4.34 -2.68
C ALA A 78 -11.66 3.35 -3.84
N ASP A 79 -10.46 3.02 -4.31
CA ASP A 79 -10.25 2.08 -5.44
C ASP A 79 -10.80 0.68 -5.18
N ASN A 80 -10.85 0.27 -3.90
CA ASN A 80 -11.38 -1.02 -3.47
C ASN A 80 -12.91 -1.07 -3.38
N LYS A 81 -13.61 -0.04 -3.87
CA LYS A 81 -15.08 0.02 -3.95
C LYS A 81 -15.67 -1.20 -4.65
N ASN A 82 -15.11 -1.59 -5.78
CA ASN A 82 -15.57 -2.75 -6.57
C ASN A 82 -15.30 -4.09 -5.87
N SER A 83 -14.48 -4.11 -4.82
CA SER A 83 -14.20 -5.27 -3.98
C SER A 83 -14.95 -5.21 -2.64
N GLY A 84 -15.99 -4.38 -2.54
CA GLY A 84 -16.79 -4.22 -1.31
C GLY A 84 -15.99 -3.61 -0.15
N GLY A 85 -14.93 -2.85 -0.44
CA GLY A 85 -14.12 -2.18 0.57
C GLY A 85 -13.13 -3.10 1.27
N ILE A 86 -12.89 -4.31 0.74
CA ILE A 86 -11.87 -5.23 1.26
C ILE A 86 -10.48 -4.58 1.11
N LEU A 87 -9.72 -4.59 2.21
CA LEU A 87 -8.33 -4.14 2.20
C LEU A 87 -7.42 -5.29 1.76
N ILE A 88 -6.44 -4.98 0.91
CA ILE A 88 -5.40 -5.90 0.47
C ILE A 88 -4.10 -5.57 1.18
N ASN A 89 -3.47 -6.59 1.73
CA ASN A 89 -2.16 -6.47 2.35
C ASN A 89 -1.10 -6.44 1.26
N GLU A 90 -0.43 -5.30 1.09
CA GLU A 90 0.57 -5.09 0.03
C GLU A 90 1.78 -6.04 0.14
N TYR A 91 2.09 -6.53 1.35
CA TYR A 91 3.22 -7.44 1.57
C TYR A 91 2.91 -8.89 1.18
N THR A 92 1.66 -9.33 1.40
CA THR A 92 1.26 -10.73 1.20
C THR A 92 0.33 -10.92 0.00
N MET A 93 -0.18 -9.83 -0.56
CA MET A 93 -1.28 -9.79 -1.53
C MET A 93 -2.57 -10.49 -1.04
N GLY A 94 -2.67 -10.74 0.27
CA GLY A 94 -3.83 -11.35 0.92
C GLY A 94 -4.81 -10.31 1.48
N THR A 95 -5.86 -10.78 2.17
CA THR A 95 -6.88 -9.93 2.83
C THR A 95 -6.72 -9.86 4.35
N THR A 96 -5.65 -10.46 4.87
CA THR A 96 -5.33 -10.53 6.30
C THR A 96 -4.11 -9.68 6.62
N PHE A 97 -4.11 -9.08 7.81
CA PHE A 97 -3.08 -8.18 8.28
C PHE A 97 -2.64 -8.63 9.66
N GLU A 98 -1.34 -8.57 9.93
CA GLU A 98 -0.84 -8.63 11.30
C GLU A 98 -1.05 -7.29 11.99
N ALA A 99 -1.15 -7.29 13.32
CA ALA A 99 -1.44 -6.08 14.09
C ALA A 99 -0.36 -5.01 13.88
N GLU A 100 0.89 -5.45 13.70
CA GLU A 100 2.08 -4.62 13.48
C GLU A 100 2.12 -4.00 12.08
N GLN A 101 1.36 -4.55 11.12
CA GLN A 101 1.28 -4.05 9.74
C GLN A 101 0.20 -2.97 9.57
N LEU A 102 -0.65 -2.79 10.57
CA LEU A 102 -1.74 -1.82 10.51
C LEU A 102 -1.26 -0.43 10.94
N ASP A 103 -1.84 0.59 10.31
CA ASP A 103 -1.70 1.95 10.80
C ASP A 103 -2.17 2.04 12.28
N PRO A 104 -1.45 2.75 13.17
CA PRO A 104 -1.79 2.81 14.58
C PRO A 104 -3.24 3.23 14.86
N GLN A 105 -3.79 4.19 14.11
CA GLN A 105 -5.19 4.62 14.31
C GLN A 105 -6.18 3.50 13.95
N VAL A 106 -5.89 2.71 12.91
CA VAL A 106 -6.68 1.53 12.57
C VAL A 106 -6.61 0.52 13.70
N SER A 107 -5.39 0.19 14.14
CA SER A 107 -5.15 -0.81 15.18
C SER A 107 -5.91 -0.47 16.47
N PHE A 108 -5.78 0.77 16.96
CA PHE A 108 -6.53 1.24 18.15
C PHE A 108 -8.05 1.24 17.97
N THR A 109 -8.54 1.48 16.75
CA THR A 109 -9.98 1.46 16.49
C THR A 109 -10.51 0.02 16.52
N ILE A 110 -9.88 -0.89 15.78
CA ILE A 110 -10.35 -2.27 15.65
C ILE A 110 -10.11 -3.11 16.91
N GLU A 111 -9.14 -2.73 17.76
CA GLU A 111 -8.85 -3.44 19.00
C GLU A 111 -10.09 -3.53 19.91
N LYS A 112 -10.87 -2.44 19.94
CA LYS A 112 -12.08 -2.29 20.76
C LYS A 112 -13.35 -2.84 20.09
N MET A 113 -13.26 -3.25 18.83
CA MET A 113 -14.41 -3.68 18.04
C MET A 113 -14.61 -5.19 18.10
N GLN A 114 -15.87 -5.61 17.99
CA GLN A 114 -16.26 -6.99 17.79
C GLN A 114 -16.25 -7.35 16.30
N VAL A 115 -16.12 -8.64 16.00
CA VAL A 115 -16.22 -9.13 14.61
C VAL A 115 -17.64 -8.84 14.09
N GLY A 116 -17.72 -8.20 12.92
CA GLY A 116 -18.94 -7.72 12.29
C GLY A 116 -19.28 -6.25 12.61
N GLU A 117 -18.65 -5.66 13.63
CA GLU A 117 -18.95 -4.30 14.07
C GLU A 117 -18.46 -3.23 13.08
N LEU A 118 -19.18 -2.11 13.05
CA LEU A 118 -18.85 -0.91 12.28
C LEU A 118 -18.33 0.21 13.19
N SER A 119 -17.16 0.75 12.86
CA SER A 119 -16.55 1.87 13.58
C SER A 119 -17.38 3.17 13.44
N ASN A 120 -17.10 4.15 14.30
CA ASN A 120 -17.43 5.55 14.00
C ASN A 120 -16.50 6.08 12.90
N PRO A 121 -16.78 7.25 12.28
CA PRO A 121 -15.87 7.86 11.32
C PRO A 121 -14.47 8.06 11.91
N VAL A 122 -13.50 7.40 11.31
CA VAL A 122 -12.09 7.42 11.70
C VAL A 122 -11.35 8.36 10.76
N PRO A 123 -10.51 9.26 11.26
CA PRO A 123 -9.60 10.04 10.42
C PRO A 123 -8.74 9.13 9.56
N LEU A 124 -8.48 9.56 8.32
CA LEU A 124 -7.62 8.89 7.36
C LEU A 124 -6.72 9.94 6.72
N LYS A 125 -5.45 9.61 6.55
CA LYS A 125 -4.57 10.32 5.62
C LYS A 125 -4.37 9.44 4.40
N ILE A 126 -4.95 9.85 3.27
CA ILE A 126 -4.84 9.09 2.00
C ILE A 126 -3.40 9.20 1.46
N ASP A 127 -2.78 10.36 1.67
CA ASP A 127 -1.37 10.64 1.39
C ASP A 127 -0.84 11.66 2.41
N LYS A 128 0.37 12.21 2.21
CA LYS A 128 0.94 13.25 3.10
C LYS A 128 0.13 14.56 3.15
N GLN A 129 -0.94 14.68 2.37
CA GLN A 129 -1.51 15.96 1.94
C GLN A 129 -3.05 16.02 2.02
N LYS A 130 -3.74 14.88 1.98
CA LYS A 130 -5.20 14.77 1.98
C LYS A 130 -5.70 14.11 3.26
N ASP A 131 -6.23 14.95 4.15
CA ASP A 131 -7.01 14.52 5.31
C ASP A 131 -8.42 14.12 4.86
N ALA A 132 -8.90 12.98 5.34
CA ALA A 132 -10.19 12.41 5.02
C ALA A 132 -10.78 11.66 6.23
N TYR A 133 -11.97 11.09 6.07
CA TYR A 133 -12.57 10.18 7.03
C TYR A 133 -12.97 8.87 6.34
N ARG A 134 -13.01 7.79 7.10
CA ARG A 134 -13.49 6.47 6.65
C ARG A 134 -14.28 5.76 7.73
N LEU A 135 -15.07 4.76 7.32
CA LEU A 135 -15.66 3.77 8.21
C LEU A 135 -14.89 2.45 8.07
N LEU A 136 -14.70 1.74 9.17
CA LEU A 136 -14.06 0.43 9.23
C LEU A 136 -15.07 -0.61 9.69
N LYS A 137 -15.11 -1.76 9.01
CA LYS A 137 -15.88 -2.94 9.43
C LYS A 137 -14.93 -4.08 9.70
N LEU A 138 -14.95 -4.62 10.93
CA LEU A 138 -14.06 -5.71 11.30
C LEU A 138 -14.62 -7.04 10.80
N LYS A 139 -14.09 -7.58 9.70
CA LYS A 139 -14.63 -8.82 9.09
C LYS A 139 -14.30 -10.09 9.86
N SER A 140 -13.07 -10.19 10.37
CA SER A 140 -12.59 -11.31 11.16
C SER A 140 -11.40 -10.86 12.01
N LYS A 141 -11.18 -11.56 13.12
CA LYS A 141 -10.03 -11.35 14.02
C LYS A 141 -9.62 -12.70 14.58
N THR A 142 -8.34 -13.04 14.46
CA THR A 142 -7.74 -14.20 15.12
C THR A 142 -7.03 -13.73 16.38
N GLN A 143 -7.11 -14.53 17.45
CA GLN A 143 -6.34 -14.25 18.67
C GLN A 143 -4.87 -14.64 18.44
N PRO A 144 -3.91 -14.00 19.14
CA PRO A 144 -2.52 -14.44 19.11
C PRO A 144 -2.40 -15.92 19.49
N HIS A 145 -1.83 -16.72 18.60
CA HIS A 145 -1.66 -18.16 18.79
C HIS A 145 -0.38 -18.64 18.13
N LYS A 146 0.06 -19.86 18.50
CA LYS A 146 1.15 -20.52 17.78
C LYS A 146 0.62 -21.05 16.46
N ALA A 147 1.38 -20.83 15.38
CA ALA A 147 1.00 -21.26 14.04
C ALA A 147 0.58 -22.74 14.02
N ASN A 148 -0.57 -23.03 13.42
CA ASN A 148 -1.13 -24.37 13.37
C ASN A 148 -1.74 -24.71 12.00
N MET A 149 -1.88 -26.00 11.71
CA MET A 149 -2.34 -26.46 10.39
C MET A 149 -3.84 -26.25 10.14
N LEU A 150 -4.63 -25.93 11.16
CA LEU A 150 -6.07 -25.68 11.01
C LEU A 150 -6.31 -24.24 10.56
N ASP A 151 -5.70 -23.28 11.26
CA ASP A 151 -5.94 -21.85 11.04
C ASP A 151 -4.96 -21.25 10.01
N ASP A 152 -3.72 -21.74 9.95
CA ASP A 152 -2.63 -21.12 9.19
C ASP A 152 -2.14 -21.94 7.99
N TYR A 153 -2.93 -22.91 7.53
CA TYR A 153 -2.52 -23.82 6.45
C TYR A 153 -1.94 -23.08 5.23
N ALA A 154 -2.63 -22.04 4.75
CA ALA A 154 -2.21 -21.28 3.58
C ALA A 154 -0.85 -20.58 3.79
N ARG A 155 -0.61 -20.05 4.98
CA ARG A 155 0.65 -19.40 5.35
C ARG A 155 1.78 -20.41 5.49
N ILE A 156 1.53 -21.53 6.16
CA ILE A 156 2.51 -22.62 6.29
C ILE A 156 2.85 -23.19 4.91
N GLN A 157 1.86 -23.36 4.03
CA GLN A 157 2.05 -23.78 2.65
C GLN A 157 2.95 -22.80 1.89
N GLN A 158 2.73 -21.49 2.03
CA GLN A 158 3.55 -20.46 1.40
C GLN A 158 5.00 -20.52 1.88
N TRP A 159 5.23 -20.64 3.18
CA TRP A 159 6.58 -20.77 3.74
C TRP A 159 7.29 -22.04 3.25
N ALA A 160 6.59 -23.18 3.25
CA ALA A 160 7.13 -24.43 2.74
C ALA A 160 7.44 -24.36 1.23
N LEU A 161 6.60 -23.65 0.45
CA LEU A 161 6.84 -23.41 -0.97
C LEU A 161 8.09 -22.54 -1.19
N GLN A 162 8.22 -21.44 -0.44
CA GLN A 162 9.39 -20.56 -0.50
C GLN A 162 10.68 -21.32 -0.13
N GLU A 163 10.64 -22.15 0.90
CA GLU A 163 11.78 -22.99 1.29
C GLU A 163 12.17 -23.95 0.15
N LYS A 164 11.20 -24.61 -0.49
CA LYS A 164 11.45 -25.50 -1.64
C LYS A 164 12.01 -24.75 -2.85
N GLN A 165 11.47 -23.58 -3.16
CA GLN A 165 11.98 -22.73 -4.24
C GLN A 165 13.42 -22.33 -3.97
N MET A 166 13.75 -21.91 -2.75
CA MET A 166 15.12 -21.56 -2.35
C MET A 166 16.07 -22.75 -2.49
N LYS A 167 15.65 -23.94 -2.05
CA LYS A 167 16.45 -25.17 -2.23
C LYS A 167 16.70 -25.49 -3.70
N ALA A 168 15.68 -25.34 -4.55
CA ALA A 168 15.81 -25.58 -5.98
C ALA A 168 16.76 -24.56 -6.65
N ILE A 169 16.64 -23.28 -6.29
CA ILE A 169 17.51 -22.21 -6.76
C ILE A 169 18.95 -22.47 -6.33
N ASN A 170 19.19 -22.77 -5.05
CA ASN A 170 20.53 -23.03 -4.53
C ASN A 170 21.19 -24.21 -5.26
N LYS A 171 20.46 -25.31 -5.45
CA LYS A 171 20.94 -26.46 -6.21
C LYS A 171 21.29 -26.06 -7.66
N TRP A 172 20.43 -25.28 -8.30
CA TRP A 172 20.68 -24.80 -9.67
C TRP A 172 21.91 -23.89 -9.74
N ILE A 173 22.11 -22.99 -8.76
CA ILE A 173 23.30 -22.14 -8.66
C ILE A 173 24.55 -23.01 -8.52
N ASP A 174 24.56 -24.00 -7.62
CA ASP A 174 25.71 -24.87 -7.40
C ASP A 174 26.07 -25.71 -8.65
N GLU A 175 25.06 -26.16 -9.40
CA GLU A 175 25.26 -26.87 -10.67
C GLU A 175 25.84 -25.95 -11.75
N LYS A 176 25.34 -24.71 -11.85
CA LYS A 176 25.80 -23.74 -12.85
C LYS A 176 27.15 -23.13 -12.52
N ALA A 177 27.47 -22.93 -11.25
CA ALA A 177 28.76 -22.43 -10.79
C ALA A 177 29.92 -23.33 -11.25
N LYS A 178 29.73 -24.66 -11.28
CA LYS A 178 30.73 -25.63 -11.76
C LYS A 178 31.00 -25.55 -13.27
N GLN A 179 30.02 -25.08 -14.05
CA GLN A 179 30.09 -25.05 -15.52
C GLN A 179 30.43 -23.65 -16.05
N THR A 180 30.48 -22.64 -15.18
CA THR A 180 30.66 -21.24 -15.56
C THR A 180 32.04 -20.76 -15.10
N TYR A 181 32.79 -20.12 -16.00
CA TYR A 181 34.04 -19.48 -15.61
C TYR A 181 33.75 -18.24 -14.74
N VAL A 182 34.21 -18.26 -13.49
CA VAL A 182 34.05 -17.15 -12.55
C VAL A 182 35.41 -16.77 -11.97
N ARG A 183 35.84 -15.53 -12.19
CA ARG A 183 37.09 -14.98 -11.65
C ARG A 183 36.79 -14.10 -10.44
N VAL A 184 37.29 -14.48 -9.27
CA VAL A 184 37.23 -13.67 -8.04
C VAL A 184 38.58 -12.99 -7.84
N VAL A 185 38.57 -11.67 -7.65
CA VAL A 185 39.78 -10.88 -7.36
C VAL A 185 40.37 -11.31 -6.01
N ASP A 186 41.70 -11.37 -5.91
CA ASP A 186 42.43 -11.96 -4.78
C ASP A 186 41.97 -11.44 -3.40
N GLU A 187 41.69 -10.13 -3.31
CA GLU A 187 41.22 -9.47 -2.09
C GLU A 187 39.90 -10.03 -1.54
N TYR A 188 39.06 -10.63 -2.41
CA TYR A 188 37.75 -11.17 -2.03
C TYR A 188 37.73 -12.70 -1.92
N LYS A 189 38.86 -13.38 -2.14
CA LYS A 189 38.92 -14.86 -2.07
C LYS A 189 38.67 -15.41 -0.66
N THR A 190 38.91 -14.60 0.38
CA THR A 190 38.68 -14.98 1.78
C THR A 190 37.27 -14.65 2.26
N CYS A 191 36.42 -14.04 1.41
CA CYS A 191 35.05 -13.72 1.80
C CYS A 191 34.21 -15.00 1.96
N PRO A 192 33.31 -15.05 2.97
CA PRO A 192 32.39 -16.18 3.13
C PRO A 192 31.29 -16.12 2.06
N PHE A 193 31.50 -16.83 0.94
CA PHE A 193 30.49 -16.98 -0.09
C PHE A 193 29.45 -18.04 0.30
N ALA A 194 28.18 -17.78 -0.01
CA ALA A 194 27.09 -18.73 0.22
C ALA A 194 27.18 -19.97 -0.67
N HIS A 195 27.82 -19.86 -1.84
CA HIS A 195 28.02 -20.93 -2.82
C HIS A 195 29.50 -21.09 -3.14
N GLN A 196 29.90 -22.31 -3.49
CA GLN A 196 31.26 -22.60 -3.92
C GLN A 196 31.43 -22.23 -5.39
N TRP A 197 32.19 -21.18 -5.66
CA TRP A 197 32.57 -20.77 -7.01
C TRP A 197 33.88 -21.45 -7.40
N GLU A 198 33.96 -22.06 -8.59
CA GLU A 198 35.24 -22.53 -9.13
C GLU A 198 36.06 -21.31 -9.59
N ILE A 199 36.90 -20.82 -8.68
CA ILE A 199 37.81 -19.70 -8.95
C ILE A 199 38.95 -20.24 -9.81
N ARG A 200 38.90 -19.96 -11.13
CA ARG A 200 39.97 -20.30 -12.08
C ARG A 200 40.70 -19.06 -12.59
#